data_AF-A0A496ZKL5-F1
#
_entry.id   AF-A0A496ZKL5-F1
#
_cell.length_a   1.000
_cell.length_b   1.000
_cell.length_c   1.000
_cell.angle_alpha   90.00
_cell.angle_beta   90.00
_cell.angle_gamma   90.00
#
_symmetry.space_group_name_H-M   'P 1'
#
loop_
_entity.id
_entity.type
_entity.pdbx_description
1 polymer ?
#
loop_
_entity_poly.entity_id
_entity_poly.type
_entity_poly.pdbx_seq_one_letter_code
_entity_poly.pdbx_strand_id
1 'polypeptide(L)'
;MSDKKKIIVGILFGILLLFVWIKFINLKEVLNYLRKLEFGYIAIASFLYLLSYFIRSLRWRKILTPVCNLKVKRAYFVWMGGFFLNYIIPIRAGEFAKSYFIKRTEGKSISRTLPSVFIDKVFDSLSIFVVIGLIPFLDIDISKPLLILIVILLVVVFLGLGILIISAIKKDLVVSLFQRSLFFIPKKYKSKFFEIVEIFIEGIGLFKHHYNILPQLILLTFTAVLIDSLYFLCMFRAFGQIIPFPIILFGYTLIYLSYILPCPPAQIGSNELIMVIIFSVGLGLNKEMVSAVMTFAHLLTGILITVLGLISFSYIGVKITDTFRDVDISKIEDGYKDRIIKND
;
A
#
# COMPACT_ATOMS: atom_id res chain seq x y z
N MET A 1 -14.28 -20.56 3.81
CA MET A 1 -14.43 -20.29 2.36
C MET A 1 -13.08 -20.54 1.71
N SER A 2 -12.95 -21.47 0.74
CA SER A 2 -11.64 -21.81 0.17
C SER A 2 -10.99 -20.59 -0.48
N ASP A 3 -9.67 -20.49 -0.43
CA ASP A 3 -8.94 -19.32 -0.98
C ASP A 3 -9.23 -19.10 -2.47
N LYS A 4 -9.53 -20.18 -3.20
CA LYS A 4 -10.02 -20.12 -4.59
C LYS A 4 -11.31 -19.30 -4.74
N LYS A 5 -12.29 -19.46 -3.84
CA LYS A 5 -13.55 -18.71 -3.91
C LYS A 5 -13.33 -17.21 -3.69
N LYS A 6 -12.43 -16.83 -2.78
CA LYS A 6 -12.08 -15.41 -2.53
C LYS A 6 -11.41 -14.77 -3.74
N ILE A 7 -10.50 -15.49 -4.39
CA ILE A 7 -9.83 -15.03 -5.61
C ILE A 7 -10.85 -14.84 -6.73
N ILE A 8 -11.75 -15.80 -6.95
CA ILE A 8 -12.79 -15.71 -7.98
C ILE A 8 -13.69 -14.49 -7.74
N VAL A 9 -14.16 -14.29 -6.51
CA VAL A 9 -14.98 -13.12 -6.15
C VAL A 9 -14.23 -11.81 -6.41
N GLY A 10 -12.95 -11.73 -6.05
CA GLY A 10 -12.12 -10.55 -6.31
C GLY A 10 -11.94 -10.27 -7.81
N ILE A 11 -11.72 -11.30 -8.62
CA ILE A 11 -11.62 -11.17 -10.09
C ILE A 11 -12.94 -10.70 -10.69
N LEU A 12 -14.07 -11.32 -10.30
CA LEU A 12 -15.39 -10.92 -10.78
C LEU A 12 -15.72 -9.48 -10.42
N PHE A 13 -15.36 -9.06 -9.20
CA PHE A 13 -15.51 -7.67 -8.77
C PHE A 13 -14.65 -6.72 -9.61
N GLY A 14 -13.38 -7.06 -9.88
CA GLY A 14 -12.52 -6.26 -10.77
C GLY A 14 -13.06 -6.16 -12.21
N ILE A 15 -13.57 -7.26 -12.76
CA ILE A 15 -14.24 -7.28 -14.07
C ILE A 15 -15.48 -6.37 -14.07
N LEU A 16 -16.28 -6.41 -13.02
CA LEU A 16 -17.45 -5.53 -12.87
C LEU A 16 -17.03 -4.06 -12.86
N LEU A 17 -16.03 -3.69 -12.06
CA LEU A 17 -15.51 -2.32 -12.00
C LEU A 17 -14.96 -1.86 -13.35
N LEU A 18 -14.22 -2.72 -14.05
CA LEU A 18 -13.69 -2.43 -15.38
C LEU A 18 -14.82 -2.25 -16.41
N PHE A 19 -15.87 -3.09 -16.34
CA PHE A 19 -17.05 -2.96 -17.19
C PHE A 19 -17.77 -1.62 -16.95
N VAL A 20 -17.97 -1.24 -15.67
CA VAL A 20 -18.56 0.06 -15.31
C VAL A 20 -17.71 1.21 -15.86
N TRP A 21 -16.38 1.14 -15.72
CA TRP A 21 -15.48 2.14 -16.25
C TRP A 21 -15.57 2.24 -17.78
N ILE A 22 -15.51 1.12 -18.51
CA ILE A 22 -15.66 1.09 -19.98
C ILE A 22 -16.98 1.72 -20.43
N LYS A 23 -18.08 1.51 -19.68
CA LYS A 23 -19.39 2.12 -19.98
C LYS A 23 -19.41 3.63 -19.72
N PHE A 24 -18.54 4.14 -18.87
CA PHE A 24 -18.47 5.56 -18.50
C PHE A 24 -17.66 6.41 -19.50
N ILE A 25 -16.75 5.79 -20.24
CA ILE A 25 -15.76 6.48 -21.10
C ILE A 25 -16.01 6.21 -22.60
N ASN A 26 -15.57 7.15 -23.45
CA ASN A 26 -15.48 6.90 -24.89
C ASN A 26 -14.13 6.24 -25.22
N LEU A 27 -14.13 4.92 -25.46
CA LEU A 27 -12.93 4.15 -25.79
C LEU A 27 -12.19 4.68 -27.03
N LYS A 28 -12.89 5.21 -28.04
CA LYS A 28 -12.25 5.73 -29.25
C LYS A 28 -11.39 6.95 -28.92
N GLU A 29 -11.89 7.83 -28.08
CA GLU A 29 -11.13 9.01 -27.63
C GLU A 29 -9.93 8.61 -26.76
N VAL A 30 -10.10 7.66 -25.85
CA VAL A 30 -8.99 7.11 -25.05
C VAL A 30 -7.88 6.56 -25.95
N LEU A 31 -8.23 5.82 -27.00
CA LEU A 31 -7.27 5.30 -27.98
C LEU A 31 -6.59 6.43 -28.79
N ASN A 32 -7.29 7.53 -29.08
CA ASN A 32 -6.70 8.68 -29.77
C ASN A 32 -5.62 9.36 -28.91
N TYR A 33 -5.85 9.49 -27.61
CA TYR A 33 -4.84 10.01 -26.67
C TYR A 33 -3.59 9.12 -26.63
N LEU A 34 -3.74 7.80 -26.67
CA LEU A 34 -2.63 6.85 -26.66
C LEU A 34 -1.74 6.90 -27.92
N ARG A 35 -2.22 7.47 -29.03
CA ARG A 35 -1.44 7.57 -30.27
C ARG A 35 -0.44 8.72 -30.27
N LYS A 36 -0.57 9.69 -29.35
CA LYS A 36 0.22 10.92 -29.30
C LYS A 36 1.12 10.97 -28.06
N LEU A 37 1.77 9.85 -27.75
CA LEU A 37 2.61 9.72 -26.56
C LEU A 37 4.02 10.24 -26.79
N GLU A 38 4.49 11.06 -25.86
CA GLU A 38 5.88 11.48 -25.80
C GLU A 38 6.70 10.53 -24.92
N PHE A 39 7.43 9.61 -25.58
CA PHE A 39 8.20 8.55 -24.91
C PHE A 39 9.29 9.06 -23.96
N GLY A 40 9.81 10.28 -24.17
CA GLY A 40 10.81 10.88 -23.27
C GLY A 40 10.26 11.05 -21.84
N TYR A 41 9.04 11.56 -21.71
CA TYR A 41 8.38 11.69 -20.42
C TYR A 41 8.03 10.34 -19.78
N ILE A 42 7.71 9.32 -20.59
CA ILE A 42 7.43 7.96 -20.11
C ILE A 42 8.68 7.32 -19.49
N ALA A 43 9.86 7.52 -20.10
CA ALA A 43 11.12 7.03 -19.57
C ALA A 43 11.46 7.68 -18.22
N ILE A 44 11.32 9.01 -18.12
CA ILE A 44 11.52 9.76 -16.87
C ILE A 44 10.51 9.31 -15.81
N ALA A 45 9.24 9.16 -16.19
CA ALA A 45 8.19 8.65 -15.30
C ALA A 45 8.55 7.26 -14.75
N SER A 46 8.98 6.34 -15.62
CA SER A 46 9.39 4.99 -15.21
C SER A 46 10.54 5.04 -14.18
N PHE A 47 11.54 5.89 -14.40
CA PHE A 47 12.63 6.08 -13.44
C PHE A 47 12.14 6.64 -12.10
N LEU A 48 11.30 7.69 -12.12
CA LEU A 48 10.73 8.29 -10.91
C LEU A 48 9.90 7.29 -10.11
N TYR A 49 9.10 6.47 -10.79
CA TYR A 49 8.33 5.40 -10.17
C TYR A 49 9.26 4.44 -9.40
N LEU A 50 10.31 3.92 -10.05
CA LEU A 50 11.27 3.03 -9.40
C LEU A 50 12.02 3.70 -8.25
N LEU A 51 12.39 4.97 -8.42
CA LEU A 51 13.07 5.76 -7.39
C LEU A 51 12.18 5.93 -6.15
N SER A 52 10.88 6.18 -6.32
CA SER A 52 9.95 6.31 -5.20
C SER A 52 9.90 5.03 -4.34
N TYR A 53 9.81 3.86 -4.97
CA TYR A 53 9.85 2.59 -4.24
C TYR A 53 11.21 2.30 -3.60
N PHE A 54 12.29 2.77 -4.21
CA PHE A 54 13.60 2.73 -3.58
C PHE A 54 13.62 3.56 -2.29
N ILE A 55 13.10 4.80 -2.31
CA ILE A 55 12.96 5.65 -1.11
C ILE A 55 12.09 4.98 -0.03
N ARG A 56 10.95 4.40 -0.40
CA ARG A 56 10.10 3.61 0.52
C ARG A 56 10.86 2.44 1.14
N SER A 57 11.69 1.74 0.36
CA SER A 57 12.51 0.65 0.88
C SER A 57 13.58 1.11 1.87
N LEU A 58 14.18 2.29 1.66
CA LEU A 58 15.13 2.90 2.59
C LEU A 58 14.46 3.29 3.90
N ARG A 59 13.24 3.85 3.82
CA ARG A 59 12.42 4.16 5.00
C ARG A 59 12.13 2.89 5.79
N TRP A 60 11.60 1.84 5.13
CA TRP A 60 11.32 0.58 5.80
C TRP A 60 12.57 -0.07 6.40
N ARG A 61 13.71 -0.02 5.72
CA ARG A 61 15.00 -0.48 6.25
C ARG A 61 15.36 0.22 7.57
N LYS A 62 15.19 1.54 7.65
CA LYS A 62 15.43 2.31 8.89
C LYS A 62 14.50 1.86 10.01
N ILE A 63 13.22 1.64 9.70
CA ILE A 63 12.23 1.09 10.65
C ILE A 63 12.68 -0.31 11.13
N LEU A 64 13.16 -1.17 10.23
CA LEU A 64 13.55 -2.55 10.55
C LEU A 64 14.87 -2.67 11.34
N THR A 65 15.72 -1.64 11.32
CA THR A 65 17.09 -1.68 11.84
C THR A 65 17.23 -2.20 13.29
N PRO A 66 16.35 -1.85 14.25
CA PRO A 66 16.42 -2.38 15.62
C PRO A 66 16.25 -3.90 15.72
N VAL A 67 15.65 -4.53 14.71
CA VAL A 67 15.37 -5.97 14.66
C VAL A 67 16.32 -6.70 13.71
N CYS A 68 16.58 -6.10 12.56
CA CYS A 68 17.41 -6.68 11.50
C CYS A 68 18.06 -5.57 10.67
N ASN A 69 19.39 -5.47 10.73
CA ASN A 69 20.14 -4.52 9.93
C ASN A 69 20.48 -5.12 8.55
N LEU A 70 19.67 -4.79 7.55
CA LEU A 70 19.88 -5.25 6.17
C LEU A 70 20.84 -4.35 5.41
N LYS A 71 21.52 -4.89 4.39
CA LYS A 71 22.12 -4.07 3.32
C LYS A 71 21.01 -3.42 2.48
N VAL A 72 21.25 -2.21 1.97
CA VAL A 72 20.28 -1.43 1.17
C VAL A 72 19.70 -2.25 0.01
N LYS A 73 20.56 -2.89 -0.79
CA LYS A 73 20.15 -3.74 -1.92
C LYS A 73 19.18 -4.84 -1.50
N ARG A 74 19.43 -5.50 -0.36
CA ARG A 74 18.56 -6.58 0.12
C ARG A 74 17.23 -6.06 0.64
N ALA A 75 17.24 -4.94 1.37
CA ALA A 75 16.01 -4.29 1.80
C ALA A 75 15.12 -3.89 0.61
N TYR A 76 15.72 -3.38 -0.47
CA TYR A 76 15.00 -3.04 -1.70
C TYR A 76 14.31 -4.25 -2.32
N PHE A 77 15.03 -5.35 -2.57
CA PHE A 77 14.42 -6.55 -3.17
C PHE A 77 13.39 -7.22 -2.26
N VAL A 78 13.61 -7.26 -0.95
CA VAL A 78 12.59 -7.77 0.00
C VAL A 78 11.32 -6.91 -0.06
N TRP A 79 11.48 -5.60 -0.09
CA TRP A 79 10.35 -4.66 -0.18
C TRP A 79 9.60 -4.82 -1.51
N MET A 80 10.32 -4.86 -2.64
CA MET A 80 9.74 -5.03 -3.98
C MET A 80 9.07 -6.39 -4.17
N GLY A 81 9.64 -7.48 -3.65
CA GLY A 81 9.00 -8.80 -3.66
C GLY A 81 7.70 -8.81 -2.87
N GLY A 82 7.67 -8.17 -1.70
CA GLY A 82 6.45 -8.03 -0.90
C GLY A 82 5.40 -7.14 -1.58
N PHE A 83 5.85 -6.07 -2.24
CA PHE A 83 4.98 -5.18 -3.02
C PHE A 83 4.36 -5.89 -4.23
N PHE A 84 5.13 -6.68 -4.96
CA PHE A 84 4.61 -7.52 -6.04
C PHE A 84 3.55 -8.53 -5.57
N LEU A 85 3.75 -9.15 -4.40
CA LEU A 85 2.72 -10.03 -3.83
C LEU A 85 1.46 -9.27 -3.42
N ASN A 86 1.59 -8.06 -2.87
CA ASN A 86 0.43 -7.20 -2.60
C ASN A 86 -0.30 -6.77 -3.89
N TYR A 87 0.42 -6.65 -5.01
CA TYR A 87 -0.17 -6.32 -6.29
C TYR A 87 -1.01 -7.49 -6.85
N ILE A 88 -0.52 -8.73 -6.75
CA ILE A 88 -1.23 -9.90 -7.31
C ILE A 88 -2.31 -10.45 -6.37
N ILE A 89 -2.07 -10.43 -5.05
CA ILE A 89 -2.95 -11.12 -4.09
C ILE A 89 -4.05 -10.16 -3.59
N PRO A 90 -5.34 -10.53 -3.71
CA PRO A 90 -6.46 -9.68 -3.28
C PRO A 90 -6.52 -9.48 -1.74
N ILE A 91 -5.99 -10.44 -0.99
CA ILE A 91 -5.75 -10.30 0.45
C ILE A 91 -4.36 -9.67 0.54
N ARG A 92 -4.20 -8.50 1.18
CA ARG A 92 -2.91 -7.79 1.36
C ARG A 92 -1.90 -8.54 2.23
N ALA A 93 -1.61 -9.78 1.84
CA ALA A 93 -0.71 -10.73 2.47
C ALA A 93 0.76 -10.45 2.10
N GLY A 94 1.02 -9.62 1.09
CA GLY A 94 2.38 -9.20 0.70
C GLY A 94 3.09 -8.38 1.78
N GLU A 95 2.33 -7.75 2.69
CA GLU A 95 2.83 -7.16 3.94
C GLU A 95 3.54 -8.23 4.80
N PHE A 96 2.85 -9.35 5.06
CA PHE A 96 3.38 -10.49 5.80
C PHE A 96 4.51 -11.19 5.05
N ALA A 97 4.48 -11.14 3.71
CA ALA A 97 5.53 -11.72 2.88
C ALA A 97 6.90 -11.07 3.12
N LYS A 98 6.96 -9.75 3.41
CA LYS A 98 8.23 -9.10 3.78
C LYS A 98 8.85 -9.78 5.01
N SER A 99 8.06 -9.97 6.07
CA SER A 99 8.51 -10.68 7.28
C SER A 99 8.87 -12.14 7.02
N TYR A 100 8.12 -12.83 6.15
CA TYR A 100 8.46 -14.18 5.72
C TYR A 100 9.80 -14.24 4.99
N PHE A 101 10.06 -13.33 4.06
CA PHE A 101 11.33 -13.24 3.35
C PHE A 101 12.48 -13.00 4.32
N ILE A 102 12.32 -12.11 5.31
CA ILE A 102 13.33 -11.90 6.34
C ILE A 102 13.54 -13.15 7.21
N LYS A 103 12.49 -13.88 7.58
CA LYS A 103 12.64 -15.17 8.27
C LYS A 103 13.47 -16.16 7.45
N ARG A 104 13.21 -16.24 6.14
CA ARG A 104 13.89 -17.20 5.27
C ARG A 104 15.33 -16.80 4.96
N THR A 105 15.61 -15.51 4.86
CA THR A 105 16.91 -14.98 4.43
C THR A 105 17.86 -14.60 5.56
N GLU A 106 17.32 -14.17 6.71
CA GLU A 106 18.07 -13.64 7.85
C GLU A 106 17.77 -14.39 9.16
N GLY A 107 16.89 -15.39 9.14
CA GLY A 107 16.54 -16.22 10.31
C GLY A 107 15.73 -15.49 11.40
N LYS A 108 15.31 -14.24 11.20
CA LYS A 108 14.55 -13.48 12.19
C LYS A 108 13.07 -13.88 12.16
N SER A 109 12.47 -14.08 13.33
CA SER A 109 11.07 -14.53 13.40
C SER A 109 10.11 -13.51 12.77
N ILE A 110 9.01 -14.02 12.20
CA ILE A 110 7.93 -13.18 11.65
C ILE A 110 7.39 -12.25 12.74
N SER A 111 7.14 -12.76 13.95
CA SER A 111 6.67 -11.96 15.08
C SER A 111 7.55 -10.74 15.39
N ARG A 112 8.89 -10.86 15.28
CA ARG A 112 9.79 -9.73 15.56
C ARG A 112 9.84 -8.71 14.42
N THR A 113 9.61 -9.14 13.19
CA THR A 113 9.76 -8.27 12.00
C THR A 113 8.44 -7.67 11.54
N LEU A 114 7.32 -8.33 11.80
CA LEU A 114 5.98 -7.90 11.40
C LEU A 114 5.59 -6.50 11.90
N PRO A 115 5.93 -6.08 13.13
CA PRO A 115 5.65 -4.72 13.57
C PRO A 115 6.28 -3.64 12.71
N SER A 116 7.46 -3.89 12.12
CA SER A 116 8.11 -2.94 11.21
C SER A 116 7.27 -2.66 9.95
N VAL A 117 6.50 -3.65 9.48
CA VAL A 117 5.65 -3.53 8.30
C VAL A 117 4.43 -2.67 8.62
N PHE A 118 3.81 -2.90 9.77
CA PHE A 118 2.70 -2.06 10.24
C PHE A 118 3.14 -0.61 10.46
N ILE A 119 4.33 -0.39 11.03
CA ILE A 119 4.86 0.97 11.20
C ILE A 119 5.14 1.63 9.85
N ASP A 120 5.66 0.89 8.85
CA ASP A 120 5.80 1.40 7.47
C ASP A 120 4.46 1.92 6.92
N LYS A 121 3.35 1.23 7.22
CA LYS A 121 1.99 1.66 6.84
C LYS A 121 1.50 2.90 7.57
N VAL A 122 1.85 3.05 8.84
CA VAL A 122 1.58 4.29 9.58
C VAL A 122 2.23 5.46 8.88
N PHE A 123 3.51 5.34 8.54
CA PHE A 123 4.21 6.39 7.80
C PHE A 123 3.59 6.63 6.42
N ASP A 124 3.20 5.60 5.68
CA ASP A 124 2.45 5.77 4.42
C ASP A 124 1.17 6.62 4.60
N SER A 125 0.44 6.40 5.69
CA SER A 125 -0.81 7.12 5.97
C SER A 125 -0.62 8.60 6.32
N LEU A 126 0.58 9.02 6.75
CA LEU A 126 0.89 10.43 7.03
C LEU A 126 0.79 11.31 5.78
N SER A 127 0.79 10.71 4.58
CA SER A 127 0.53 11.43 3.34
C SER A 127 -0.83 12.15 3.33
N ILE A 128 -1.79 11.76 4.18
CA ILE A 128 -3.06 12.48 4.38
C ILE A 128 -2.85 13.95 4.78
N PHE A 129 -1.76 14.28 5.48
CA PHE A 129 -1.47 15.66 5.85
C PHE A 129 -1.13 16.53 4.64
N VAL A 130 -0.65 15.94 3.53
CA VAL A 130 -0.50 16.66 2.26
C VAL A 130 -1.87 17.05 1.71
N VAL A 131 -2.85 16.14 1.74
CA VAL A 131 -4.22 16.42 1.30
C VAL A 131 -4.81 17.56 2.14
N ILE A 132 -4.81 17.41 3.47
CA ILE A 132 -5.36 18.41 4.40
C ILE A 132 -4.68 19.76 4.23
N GLY A 133 -3.34 19.77 4.12
CA GLY A 133 -2.56 20.98 3.98
C GLY A 133 -2.76 21.70 2.64
N LEU A 134 -3.10 20.98 1.57
CA LEU A 134 -3.32 21.57 0.26
C LEU A 134 -4.74 22.12 0.05
N ILE A 135 -5.77 21.55 0.70
CA ILE A 135 -7.18 21.97 0.50
C ILE A 135 -7.37 23.49 0.52
N PRO A 136 -6.82 24.27 1.48
CA PRO A 136 -7.03 25.72 1.53
C PRO A 136 -6.39 26.50 0.37
N PHE A 137 -5.43 25.90 -0.33
CA PHE A 137 -4.67 26.53 -1.41
C PHE A 137 -5.13 26.08 -2.80
N LEU A 138 -6.02 25.10 -2.87
CA LEU A 138 -6.60 24.65 -4.12
C LEU A 138 -7.92 25.38 -4.32
N ASP A 139 -7.96 26.26 -5.33
CA ASP A 139 -9.19 26.92 -5.77
C ASP A 139 -10.01 25.93 -6.61
N ILE A 140 -10.64 24.97 -5.94
CA ILE A 140 -11.40 23.88 -6.56
C ILE A 140 -12.74 23.68 -5.85
N ASP A 141 -13.80 23.62 -6.64
CA ASP A 141 -15.11 23.17 -6.18
C ASP A 141 -15.08 21.64 -5.97
N ILE A 142 -14.91 21.22 -4.72
CA ILE A 142 -14.90 19.80 -4.36
C ILE A 142 -16.28 19.20 -4.61
N SER A 143 -16.38 18.33 -5.61
CA SER A 143 -17.63 17.61 -5.88
C SER A 143 -18.03 16.67 -4.74
N LYS A 144 -19.33 16.42 -4.58
CA LYS A 144 -19.86 15.54 -3.51
C LYS A 144 -19.18 14.15 -3.47
N PRO A 145 -18.96 13.46 -4.60
CA PRO A 145 -18.27 12.16 -4.60
C PRO A 145 -16.83 12.27 -4.07
N LEU A 146 -16.10 13.32 -4.45
CA LEU A 146 -14.75 13.54 -3.98
C LEU A 146 -14.72 13.85 -2.48
N LEU A 147 -15.65 14.68 -1.99
CA LEU A 147 -15.80 14.97 -0.57
C LEU A 147 -16.05 13.69 0.25
N ILE A 148 -16.97 12.83 -0.21
CA ILE A 148 -17.26 11.55 0.44
C ILE A 148 -16.01 10.67 0.50
N LEU A 149 -15.25 10.57 -0.60
CA LEU A 149 -13.99 9.83 -0.63
C LEU A 149 -12.99 10.38 0.39
N ILE A 150 -12.78 11.69 0.41
CA ILE A 150 -11.87 12.35 1.37
C ILE A 150 -12.30 12.05 2.81
N VAL A 151 -13.58 12.20 3.13
CA VAL A 151 -14.12 11.93 4.48
C VAL A 151 -13.91 10.47 4.88
N ILE A 152 -14.21 9.52 3.99
CA ILE A 152 -13.97 8.09 4.25
C ILE A 152 -12.49 7.84 4.54
N LEU A 153 -11.58 8.39 3.73
CA LEU A 153 -10.14 8.23 3.93
C LEU A 153 -9.67 8.84 5.24
N LEU A 154 -10.14 10.04 5.59
CA LEU A 154 -9.85 10.68 6.87
C LEU A 154 -10.33 9.82 8.04
N VAL A 155 -11.58 9.36 8.02
CA VAL A 155 -12.14 8.51 9.07
C VAL A 155 -11.33 7.23 9.23
N VAL A 156 -11.02 6.53 8.13
CA VAL A 156 -10.25 5.28 8.18
C VAL A 156 -8.83 5.52 8.71
N VAL A 157 -8.14 6.56 8.24
CA VAL A 157 -6.78 6.89 8.68
C VAL A 157 -6.75 7.31 10.14
N PHE A 158 -7.61 8.25 10.57
CA PHE A 158 -7.64 8.70 11.96
C PHE A 158 -8.12 7.62 12.93
N LEU A 159 -9.10 6.79 12.54
CA LEU A 159 -9.50 5.64 13.33
C LEU A 159 -8.34 4.63 13.47
N GLY A 160 -7.65 4.35 12.36
CA GLY A 160 -6.45 3.50 12.35
C GLY A 160 -5.37 4.05 13.28
N LEU A 161 -4.94 5.29 13.07
CA LEU A 161 -3.93 5.95 13.92
C LEU A 161 -4.36 6.02 15.39
N GLY A 162 -5.63 6.32 15.66
CA GLY A 162 -6.19 6.35 17.01
C GLY A 162 -6.10 4.99 17.70
N ILE A 163 -6.50 3.91 17.02
CA ILE A 163 -6.36 2.55 17.52
C ILE A 163 -4.90 2.25 17.82
N LEU A 164 -3.97 2.62 16.93
CA LEU A 164 -2.53 2.35 17.11
C LEU A 164 -1.94 3.13 18.29
N ILE A 165 -2.27 4.42 18.44
CA ILE A 165 -1.82 5.26 19.55
C ILE A 165 -2.37 4.74 20.88
N ILE A 166 -3.67 4.43 20.94
CA ILE A 166 -4.28 3.88 22.16
C ILE A 166 -3.66 2.51 22.48
N SER A 167 -3.37 1.68 21.47
CA SER A 167 -2.70 0.39 21.66
C SER A 167 -1.28 0.54 22.23
N ALA A 168 -0.56 1.60 21.84
CA ALA A 168 0.78 1.91 22.35
C ALA A 168 0.79 2.36 23.82
N ILE A 169 -0.29 3.00 24.28
CA ILE A 169 -0.41 3.59 25.63
C ILE A 169 -1.15 2.66 26.59
N LYS A 170 -2.27 2.07 26.16
CA LYS A 170 -3.20 1.26 26.98
C LYS A 170 -3.58 -0.03 26.25
N LYS A 171 -2.64 -0.99 26.20
CA LYS A 171 -2.85 -2.33 25.59
C LYS A 171 -4.13 -3.00 26.08
N ASP A 172 -4.34 -3.03 27.39
CA ASP A 172 -5.46 -3.76 28.00
C ASP A 172 -6.83 -3.14 27.67
N LEU A 173 -6.87 -1.81 27.47
CA LEU A 173 -8.09 -1.12 27.03
C LEU A 173 -8.48 -1.55 25.62
N VAL A 174 -7.52 -1.58 24.69
CA VAL A 174 -7.78 -2.00 23.31
C VAL A 174 -8.18 -3.46 23.26
N VAL A 175 -7.47 -4.32 23.98
CA VAL A 175 -7.77 -5.75 24.06
C VAL A 175 -9.19 -5.97 24.59
N SER A 176 -9.57 -5.33 25.69
CA SER A 176 -10.92 -5.47 26.28
C SER A 176 -12.03 -4.93 25.37
N LEU A 177 -11.81 -3.81 24.69
CA LEU A 177 -12.76 -3.28 23.69
C LEU A 177 -12.97 -4.27 22.55
N PHE A 178 -11.89 -4.80 21.95
CA PHE A 178 -12.01 -5.83 20.91
C PHE A 178 -12.63 -7.12 21.44
N GLN A 179 -12.36 -7.50 22.70
CA GLN A 179 -12.97 -8.69 23.29
C GLN A 179 -14.49 -8.55 23.43
N ARG A 180 -14.97 -7.34 23.73
CA ARG A 180 -16.40 -7.02 23.85
C ARG A 180 -17.07 -6.86 22.49
N SER A 181 -16.42 -6.17 21.54
CA SER A 181 -16.97 -5.90 20.21
C SER A 181 -16.95 -7.13 19.29
N LEU A 182 -15.96 -8.02 19.41
CA LEU A 182 -15.83 -9.23 18.59
C LEU A 182 -16.48 -10.47 19.24
N PHE A 183 -17.56 -10.27 20.01
CA PHE A 183 -18.26 -11.39 20.69
C PHE A 183 -18.84 -12.42 19.71
N PHE A 184 -19.16 -11.99 18.49
CA PHE A 184 -19.72 -12.82 17.42
C PHE A 184 -18.65 -13.62 16.65
N ILE A 185 -17.35 -13.39 16.89
CA ILE A 185 -16.27 -14.08 16.17
C ILE A 185 -15.90 -15.39 16.88
N PRO A 186 -15.75 -16.52 16.14
CA PRO A 186 -15.35 -17.79 16.74
C PRO A 186 -14.02 -17.69 17.49
N LYS A 187 -13.91 -18.40 18.64
CA LYS A 187 -12.75 -18.34 19.56
C LYS A 187 -11.38 -18.48 18.86
N LYS A 188 -11.27 -19.34 17.84
CA LYS A 188 -10.04 -19.58 17.06
C LYS A 188 -9.52 -18.34 16.32
N TYR A 189 -10.40 -17.50 15.79
CA TYR A 189 -9.99 -16.27 15.09
C TYR A 189 -9.74 -15.14 16.08
N LYS A 190 -10.48 -15.13 17.19
CA LYS A 190 -10.31 -14.17 18.28
C LYS A 190 -8.93 -14.28 18.92
N SER A 191 -8.45 -15.49 19.24
CA SER A 191 -7.11 -15.69 19.79
C SER A 191 -6.00 -15.23 18.83
N LYS A 192 -6.10 -15.59 17.54
CA LYS A 192 -5.14 -15.17 16.50
C LYS A 192 -5.08 -13.65 16.32
N PHE A 193 -6.23 -12.98 16.38
CA PHE A 193 -6.28 -11.53 16.30
C PHE A 193 -5.55 -10.88 17.47
N PHE A 194 -5.78 -11.36 18.70
CA PHE A 194 -5.09 -10.81 19.88
C PHE A 194 -3.58 -11.07 19.87
N GLU A 195 -3.13 -12.22 19.40
CA GLU A 195 -1.71 -12.52 19.23
C GLU A 195 -1.05 -11.51 18.27
N ILE A 196 -1.69 -11.18 17.14
CA ILE A 196 -1.18 -10.18 16.20
C ILE A 196 -1.15 -8.78 16.85
N VAL A 197 -2.18 -8.41 17.59
CA VAL A 197 -2.25 -7.13 18.31
C VAL A 197 -1.15 -7.04 19.37
N GLU A 198 -0.91 -8.10 20.12
CA GLU A 198 0.13 -8.19 21.13
C GLU A 198 1.53 -8.05 20.51
N ILE A 199 1.83 -8.83 19.46
CA ILE A 199 3.06 -8.73 18.69
C ILE A 199 3.28 -7.29 18.19
N PHE A 200 2.22 -6.66 17.69
CA PHE A 200 2.30 -5.30 17.17
C PHE A 200 2.61 -4.28 18.28
N ILE A 201 1.92 -4.37 19.43
CA ILE A 201 2.14 -3.46 20.57
C ILE A 201 3.54 -3.62 21.14
N GLU A 202 4.02 -4.85 21.32
CA GLU A 202 5.40 -5.12 21.72
C GLU A 202 6.40 -4.52 20.74
N GLY A 203 6.10 -4.63 19.44
CA GLY A 203 6.92 -4.05 18.39
C GLY A 203 6.97 -2.52 18.40
N ILE A 204 5.90 -1.82 18.77
CA ILE A 204 5.94 -0.37 19.02
C ILE A 204 6.88 -0.05 20.19
N GLY A 205 6.89 -0.91 21.22
CA GLY A 205 7.80 -0.81 22.36
C GLY A 205 9.28 -0.72 21.96
N LEU A 206 9.68 -1.42 20.89
CA LEU A 206 11.05 -1.38 20.36
C LEU A 206 11.47 0.01 19.84
N PHE A 207 10.51 0.90 19.54
CA PHE A 207 10.76 2.26 19.08
C PHE A 207 10.71 3.32 20.18
N LYS A 208 10.33 2.96 21.42
CA LYS A 208 10.19 3.91 22.55
C LYS A 208 11.47 4.68 22.92
N HIS A 209 12.62 4.33 22.33
CA HIS A 209 13.90 5.01 22.55
C HIS A 209 14.59 5.47 21.24
N HIS A 210 13.90 5.42 20.10
CA HIS A 210 14.47 5.74 18.79
C HIS A 210 13.86 7.00 18.15
N TYR A 211 13.38 7.97 18.93
CA TYR A 211 12.72 9.18 18.39
C TYR A 211 13.58 9.97 17.39
N ASN A 212 14.91 9.88 17.49
CA ASN A 212 15.85 10.55 16.60
C ASN A 212 15.71 10.14 15.12
N ILE A 213 15.14 8.96 14.83
CA ILE A 213 14.90 8.53 13.44
C ILE A 213 13.61 9.14 12.85
N LEU A 214 12.70 9.65 13.68
CA LEU A 214 11.37 10.10 13.28
C LEU A 214 11.42 11.21 12.20
N PRO A 215 12.25 12.27 12.32
CA PRO A 215 12.35 13.28 11.27
C PRO A 215 12.81 12.70 9.92
N GLN A 216 13.71 11.71 9.96
CA GLN A 216 14.19 11.04 8.74
C GLN A 216 13.10 10.20 8.09
N LEU A 217 12.28 9.50 8.88
CA LEU A 217 11.16 8.70 8.37
C LEU A 217 10.06 9.58 7.76
N ILE A 218 9.77 10.72 8.40
CA ILE A 218 8.85 11.73 7.88
C ILE A 218 9.39 12.32 6.57
N LEU A 219 10.66 12.73 6.54
CA LEU A 219 11.30 13.26 5.34
C LEU A 219 11.25 12.26 4.18
N LEU A 220 11.61 11.00 4.40
CA LEU A 220 11.55 9.95 3.37
C LEU A 220 10.12 9.70 2.88
N THR A 221 9.12 9.82 3.76
CA THR A 221 7.70 9.66 3.41
C THR A 221 7.25 10.77 2.47
N PHE A 222 7.46 12.04 2.83
CA PHE A 222 7.08 13.16 1.98
C PHE A 222 7.91 13.20 0.69
N THR A 223 9.18 12.80 0.74
CA THR A 223 10.03 12.65 -0.45
C THR A 223 9.44 11.62 -1.42
N ALA A 224 9.01 10.46 -0.93
CA ALA A 224 8.36 9.46 -1.78
C ALA A 224 7.08 10.00 -2.44
N VAL A 225 6.21 10.67 -1.67
CA VAL A 225 4.97 11.29 -2.18
C VAL A 225 5.27 12.35 -3.25
N LEU A 226 6.30 13.18 -3.05
CA LEU A 226 6.72 14.18 -4.03
C LEU A 226 7.24 13.51 -5.31
N ILE A 227 8.08 12.48 -5.20
CA ILE A 227 8.60 11.75 -6.36
C ILE A 227 7.48 11.07 -7.14
N ASP A 228 6.51 10.46 -6.45
CA ASP A 228 5.36 9.87 -7.14
C ASP A 228 4.48 10.92 -7.83
N SER A 229 4.37 12.11 -7.24
CA SER A 229 3.64 13.22 -7.85
C SER A 229 4.37 13.75 -9.08
N LEU A 230 5.71 13.76 -9.07
CA LEU A 230 6.54 14.05 -10.25
C LEU A 230 6.42 12.96 -11.31
N TYR A 231 6.30 11.68 -10.91
CA TYR A 231 5.96 10.59 -11.82
C TYR A 231 4.64 10.88 -12.53
N PHE A 232 3.58 11.22 -11.79
CA PHE A 232 2.29 11.56 -12.39
C PHE A 232 2.33 12.84 -13.22
N LEU A 233 3.11 13.85 -12.84
CA LEU A 233 3.36 15.03 -13.66
C LEU A 233 3.95 14.62 -15.01
N CYS A 234 4.98 13.77 -15.03
CA CYS A 234 5.56 13.27 -16.26
C CYS A 234 4.53 12.45 -17.06
N MET A 235 3.67 11.67 -16.40
CA MET A 235 2.59 10.94 -17.07
C MET A 235 1.59 11.88 -17.74
N PHE A 236 1.14 12.96 -17.10
CA PHE A 236 0.27 13.94 -17.77
C PHE A 236 0.99 14.65 -18.92
N ARG A 237 2.27 15.00 -18.74
CA ARG A 237 3.09 15.62 -19.80
C ARG A 237 3.30 14.71 -21.00
N ALA A 238 3.45 13.40 -20.78
CA ALA A 238 3.56 12.40 -21.85
C ALA A 238 2.34 12.38 -22.79
N PHE A 239 1.18 12.87 -22.32
CA PHE A 239 -0.07 12.99 -23.07
C PHE A 239 -0.34 14.45 -23.51
N GLY A 240 0.67 15.32 -23.45
CA GLY A 240 0.57 16.74 -23.83
C GLY A 240 -0.26 17.59 -22.85
N GLN A 241 -0.52 17.10 -21.64
CA GLN A 241 -1.38 17.78 -20.66
C GLN A 241 -0.57 18.58 -19.67
N ILE A 242 -0.99 19.82 -19.44
CA ILE A 242 -0.37 20.76 -18.52
C ILE A 242 -1.29 20.93 -17.32
N ILE A 243 -1.10 20.09 -16.31
CA ILE A 243 -1.85 20.16 -15.06
C ILE A 243 -0.98 20.83 -13.98
N PRO A 244 -1.50 21.82 -13.23
CA PRO A 244 -0.79 22.43 -12.11
C PRO A 244 -0.29 21.38 -11.11
N PHE A 245 0.97 21.49 -10.68
CA PHE A 245 1.58 20.52 -9.77
C PHE A 245 0.81 20.31 -8.46
N PRO A 246 0.25 21.34 -7.79
CA PRO A 246 -0.55 21.13 -6.58
C PRO A 246 -1.77 20.22 -6.79
N ILE A 247 -2.42 20.31 -7.96
CA ILE A 247 -3.56 19.44 -8.32
C ILE A 247 -3.10 18.00 -8.50
N ILE A 248 -1.93 17.78 -9.13
CA ILE A 248 -1.34 16.45 -9.29
C ILE A 248 -0.94 15.85 -7.95
N LEU A 249 -0.25 16.63 -7.11
CA LEU A 249 0.18 16.21 -5.78
C LEU A 249 -1.03 15.82 -4.92
N PHE A 250 -2.08 16.64 -4.93
CA PHE A 250 -3.34 16.37 -4.23
C PHE A 250 -4.02 15.10 -4.76
N GLY A 251 -4.25 15.03 -6.08
CA GLY A 251 -4.96 13.90 -6.69
C GLY A 251 -4.20 12.58 -6.57
N TYR A 252 -2.88 12.59 -6.77
CA TYR A 252 -2.06 11.39 -6.57
C TYR A 252 -2.10 10.91 -5.12
N THR A 253 -1.98 11.82 -4.15
CA THR A 253 -2.00 11.46 -2.74
C THR A 253 -3.33 10.78 -2.37
N LEU A 254 -4.45 11.27 -2.91
CA LEU A 254 -5.75 10.62 -2.75
C LEU A 254 -5.82 9.23 -3.40
N ILE A 255 -5.25 9.04 -4.60
CA ILE A 255 -5.14 7.72 -5.23
C ILE A 255 -4.35 6.78 -4.31
N TYR A 256 -3.19 7.20 -3.81
CA TYR A 256 -2.36 6.36 -2.95
C TYR A 256 -3.09 5.97 -1.65
N LEU A 257 -3.77 6.92 -1.00
CA LEU A 257 -4.54 6.66 0.20
C LEU A 257 -5.76 5.77 -0.07
N SER A 258 -6.34 5.83 -1.27
CA SER A 258 -7.41 4.93 -1.68
C SER A 258 -7.00 3.45 -1.65
N TYR A 259 -5.70 3.14 -1.74
CA TYR A 259 -5.16 1.80 -1.56
C TYR A 259 -5.25 1.30 -0.12
N ILE A 260 -5.83 2.05 0.81
CA ILE A 260 -6.28 1.55 2.10
C ILE A 260 -7.60 0.75 1.93
N LEU A 261 -8.42 1.06 0.92
CA LEU A 261 -9.68 0.36 0.62
C LEU A 261 -9.42 -0.99 -0.07
N PRO A 262 -10.20 -2.06 0.22
CA PRO A 262 -10.05 -3.35 -0.44
C PRO A 262 -10.11 -3.24 -1.96
N CYS A 263 -9.12 -3.81 -2.65
CA CYS A 263 -9.03 -3.79 -4.11
C CYS A 263 -9.03 -5.20 -4.70
N PRO A 264 -9.52 -5.39 -5.93
CA PRO A 264 -9.36 -6.63 -6.67
C PRO A 264 -7.87 -6.92 -6.99
N PRO A 265 -7.53 -8.17 -7.38
CA PRO A 265 -6.18 -8.53 -7.84
C PRO A 265 -5.70 -7.60 -8.95
N ALA A 266 -4.41 -7.22 -8.90
CA ALA A 266 -3.80 -6.24 -9.80
C ALA A 266 -4.56 -4.91 -9.88
N GLN A 267 -5.46 -4.62 -8.93
CA GLN A 267 -6.27 -3.40 -8.84
C GLN A 267 -7.07 -3.09 -10.12
N ILE A 268 -7.39 -4.13 -10.90
CA ILE A 268 -8.08 -4.01 -12.18
C ILE A 268 -9.49 -3.43 -11.95
N GLY A 269 -9.80 -2.34 -12.65
CA GLY A 269 -11.09 -1.64 -12.57
C GLY A 269 -11.18 -0.68 -11.39
N SER A 270 -10.56 -0.99 -10.24
CA SER A 270 -10.54 -0.06 -9.10
C SER A 270 -9.67 1.17 -9.36
N ASN A 271 -8.48 0.96 -9.92
CA ASN A 271 -7.59 2.07 -10.28
C ASN A 271 -8.28 2.99 -11.28
N GLU A 272 -8.93 2.39 -12.29
CA GLU A 272 -9.55 3.13 -13.37
C GLU A 272 -10.76 3.96 -12.94
N LEU A 273 -11.52 3.49 -11.96
CA LEU A 273 -12.65 4.26 -11.42
C LEU A 273 -12.21 5.35 -10.45
N ILE A 274 -11.29 5.03 -9.52
CA ILE A 274 -10.85 5.98 -8.49
C ILE A 274 -10.18 7.21 -9.11
N MET A 275 -9.36 7.01 -10.16
CA MET A 275 -8.73 8.11 -10.87
C MET A 275 -9.74 9.02 -11.60
N VAL A 276 -10.79 8.45 -12.21
CA VAL A 276 -11.88 9.23 -12.80
C VAL A 276 -12.64 10.01 -11.73
N ILE A 277 -12.93 9.39 -10.58
CA ILE A 277 -13.59 10.07 -9.45
C ILE A 277 -12.76 11.26 -8.96
N ILE A 278 -11.44 11.08 -8.80
CA ILE A 278 -10.57 12.13 -8.27
C ILE A 278 -10.32 13.22 -9.32
N PHE A 279 -9.74 12.88 -10.46
CA PHE A 279 -9.25 13.87 -11.43
C PHE A 279 -10.36 14.41 -12.34
N SER A 280 -11.33 13.59 -12.73
CA SER A 280 -12.39 14.07 -13.62
C SER A 280 -13.60 14.60 -12.87
N VAL A 281 -14.25 13.76 -12.06
CA VAL A 281 -15.45 14.16 -11.31
C VAL A 281 -15.10 15.13 -10.18
N GLY A 282 -13.94 14.96 -9.55
CA GLY A 282 -13.50 15.76 -8.41
C GLY A 282 -12.82 17.06 -8.79
N LEU A 283 -11.97 17.05 -9.82
CA LEU A 283 -11.10 18.17 -10.19
C LEU A 283 -11.43 18.74 -11.58
N GLY A 284 -12.49 18.25 -12.24
CA GLY A 284 -13.01 18.80 -13.50
C GLY A 284 -12.21 18.48 -14.75
N LEU A 285 -11.21 17.57 -14.69
CA LEU A 285 -10.44 17.22 -15.87
C LEU A 285 -11.25 16.35 -16.85
N ASN A 286 -10.89 16.40 -18.14
CA ASN A 286 -11.54 15.58 -19.16
C ASN A 286 -11.40 14.07 -18.83
N LYS A 287 -12.53 13.37 -18.75
CA LYS A 287 -12.57 11.97 -18.31
C LYS A 287 -11.85 11.03 -19.26
N GLU A 288 -11.92 11.25 -20.58
CA GLU A 288 -11.25 10.42 -21.59
C GLU A 288 -9.73 10.58 -21.48
N MET A 289 -9.23 11.81 -21.33
CA MET A 289 -7.81 12.10 -21.12
C MET A 289 -7.29 11.45 -19.84
N VAL A 290 -7.97 11.68 -18.70
CA VAL A 290 -7.60 11.08 -17.40
C VAL A 290 -7.57 9.56 -17.53
N SER A 291 -8.58 8.99 -18.17
CA SER A 291 -8.69 7.56 -18.43
C SER A 291 -7.52 7.02 -19.24
N ALA A 292 -7.09 7.73 -20.28
CA ALA A 292 -5.95 7.35 -21.11
C ALA A 292 -4.63 7.37 -20.33
N VAL A 293 -4.34 8.48 -19.64
CA VAL A 293 -3.13 8.66 -18.81
C VAL A 293 -3.00 7.54 -17.80
N MET A 294 -4.09 7.26 -17.10
CA MET A 294 -4.09 6.38 -15.94
C MET A 294 -4.15 4.91 -16.33
N THR A 295 -4.86 4.54 -17.40
CA THR A 295 -4.83 3.16 -17.92
C THR A 295 -3.41 2.81 -18.39
N PHE A 296 -2.74 3.73 -19.09
CA PHE A 296 -1.37 3.54 -19.50
C PHE A 296 -0.41 3.49 -18.30
N ALA A 297 -0.55 4.41 -17.34
CA ALA A 297 0.20 4.40 -16.10
C ALA A 297 0.03 3.09 -15.33
N HIS A 298 -1.19 2.57 -15.23
CA HIS A 298 -1.47 1.32 -14.54
C HIS A 298 -0.83 0.12 -15.26
N LEU A 299 -0.93 0.06 -16.60
CA LEU A 299 -0.26 -0.98 -17.38
C LEU A 299 1.27 -0.92 -17.22
N LEU A 300 1.87 0.27 -17.37
CA LEU A 300 3.30 0.49 -17.24
C LEU A 300 3.80 0.06 -15.85
N THR A 301 3.13 0.52 -14.80
CA THR A 301 3.51 0.19 -13.43
C THR A 301 3.31 -1.29 -13.13
N GLY A 302 2.23 -1.92 -13.62
CA GLY A 302 2.04 -3.37 -13.55
C GLY A 302 3.20 -4.15 -14.16
N ILE A 303 3.72 -3.71 -15.32
CA ILE A 303 4.92 -4.31 -15.95
C ILE A 303 6.15 -4.10 -15.05
N LEU A 304 6.42 -2.88 -14.60
CA LEU A 304 7.59 -2.57 -13.76
C LEU A 304 7.59 -3.35 -12.44
N ILE A 305 6.43 -3.41 -11.76
CA ILE A 305 6.23 -4.18 -10.52
C ILE A 305 6.46 -5.67 -10.78
N THR A 306 5.95 -6.20 -11.89
CA THR A 306 6.10 -7.61 -12.23
C THR A 306 7.55 -7.97 -12.51
N VAL A 307 8.24 -7.20 -13.35
CA VAL A 307 9.65 -7.42 -13.68
C VAL A 307 10.51 -7.38 -12.42
N LEU A 308 10.40 -6.32 -11.61
CA LEU A 308 11.19 -6.21 -10.38
C LEU A 308 10.77 -7.21 -9.30
N GLY A 309 9.49 -7.59 -9.25
CA GLY A 309 9.00 -8.66 -8.41
C GLY A 309 9.72 -9.97 -8.73
N LEU A 310 9.69 -10.40 -9.99
CA LEU A 310 10.36 -11.63 -10.44
C LEU A 310 11.87 -11.61 -10.18
N ILE A 311 12.54 -10.48 -10.43
CA ILE A 311 13.96 -10.28 -10.08
C ILE A 311 14.16 -10.41 -8.57
N SER A 312 13.26 -9.84 -7.76
CA SER A 312 13.33 -9.92 -6.29
C SER A 312 13.23 -11.36 -5.80
N PHE A 313 12.29 -12.17 -6.31
CA PHE A 313 12.16 -13.58 -5.94
C PHE A 313 13.42 -14.38 -6.29
N SER A 314 13.97 -14.11 -7.48
CA SER A 314 15.21 -14.73 -7.94
C SER A 314 16.40 -14.35 -7.05
N TYR A 315 16.50 -13.08 -6.66
CA TYR A 315 17.57 -12.57 -5.79
C TYR A 315 17.46 -13.06 -4.33
N ILE A 316 16.24 -13.15 -3.79
CA ILE A 316 15.97 -13.59 -2.43
C ILE A 316 16.16 -15.10 -2.30
N GLY A 317 15.98 -15.87 -3.39
CA GLY A 317 16.09 -17.33 -3.40
C GLY A 317 14.86 -18.02 -2.83
N VAL A 318 13.68 -17.40 -2.93
CA VAL A 318 12.39 -17.94 -2.46
C VAL A 318 11.51 -18.24 -3.65
N LYS A 319 10.78 -19.36 -3.63
CA LYS A 319 9.76 -19.63 -4.65
C LYS A 319 8.47 -18.91 -4.30
N ILE A 320 7.81 -18.36 -5.32
CA ILE A 320 6.50 -17.70 -5.18
C ILE A 320 5.50 -18.65 -4.48
N THR A 321 5.48 -19.93 -4.86
CA THR A 321 4.59 -20.97 -4.31
C THR A 321 4.76 -21.23 -2.81
N ASP A 322 5.99 -21.13 -2.30
CA ASP A 322 6.29 -21.43 -0.90
C ASP A 322 5.72 -20.35 0.02
N THR A 323 5.70 -19.10 -0.49
CA THR A 323 5.08 -17.97 0.20
C THR A 323 3.58 -18.18 0.40
N PHE A 324 2.89 -18.84 -0.53
CA PHE A 324 1.45 -19.12 -0.40
C PHE A 324 1.12 -20.26 0.58
N ARG A 325 2.07 -21.18 0.84
CA ARG A 325 1.87 -22.34 1.74
C ARG A 325 2.19 -22.02 3.20
N ASP A 326 3.13 -21.10 3.44
CA ASP A 326 3.60 -20.77 4.79
C ASP A 326 2.98 -19.49 5.38
N VAL A 327 2.27 -18.70 4.58
CA VAL A 327 1.43 -17.58 5.06
C VAL A 327 0.12 -18.10 5.68
N ASP A 328 -0.11 -19.42 5.67
CA ASP A 328 -1.14 -20.05 6.48
C ASP A 328 -0.79 -19.86 7.97
N ILE A 329 -1.46 -18.90 8.61
CA ILE A 329 -1.27 -18.44 9.99
C ILE A 329 -1.32 -19.62 10.99
N SER A 330 -1.88 -20.77 10.60
CA SER A 330 -1.84 -22.01 11.38
C SER A 330 -0.43 -22.53 11.69
N LYS A 331 0.57 -22.31 10.84
CA LYS A 331 1.96 -22.78 11.08
C LYS A 331 2.84 -21.82 11.90
N ILE A 332 2.30 -20.66 12.28
CA ILE A 332 2.93 -19.78 13.28
C ILE A 332 2.82 -20.43 14.68
N GLU A 333 1.82 -21.32 14.88
CA GLU A 333 1.52 -22.00 16.14
C GLU A 333 2.69 -22.89 16.66
N ASP A 334 3.41 -23.58 15.79
CA ASP A 334 4.44 -24.55 16.23
C ASP A 334 5.70 -23.85 16.79
N GLY A 335 6.10 -22.71 16.22
CA GLY A 335 7.26 -21.96 16.71
C GLY A 335 7.02 -21.19 18.01
N TYR A 336 5.76 -20.99 18.41
CA TYR A 336 5.39 -20.30 19.65
C TYR A 336 5.21 -21.29 20.81
N LYS A 337 4.61 -22.48 20.55
CA LYS A 337 4.48 -23.55 21.56
C LYS A 337 5.84 -24.08 22.03
N ASP A 338 6.81 -24.22 21.14
CA ASP A 338 8.18 -24.64 21.49
C ASP A 338 8.93 -23.65 22.39
N ARG A 339 8.44 -22.42 22.55
CA ARG A 339 9.05 -21.39 23.42
C ARG A 339 8.46 -21.32 24.81
N ILE A 340 7.22 -21.78 25.00
CA ILE A 340 6.59 -21.81 26.33
C ILE A 340 7.07 -23.07 27.08
N ILE A 341 7.26 -24.20 26.38
CA ILE A 341 7.69 -25.47 27.00
C ILE A 341 9.20 -25.50 27.34
N LYS A 342 9.99 -24.50 26.91
CA LYS A 342 11.43 -24.42 27.22
C LYS A 342 11.79 -23.39 28.30
N ASN A 343 10.79 -22.69 28.84
CA ASN A 343 10.96 -21.72 29.92
C ASN A 343 10.17 -22.08 31.19
N ASP A 344 9.54 -23.26 31.20
CA ASP A 344 9.10 -23.98 32.40
C ASP A 344 9.99 -25.23 32.53
#